data_AF-A2DIP7-F1
#
_entry.id   AF-A2DIP7-F1
#
_cell.length_a   1.000
_cell.length_b   1.000
_cell.length_c   1.000
_cell.angle_alpha   90.00
_cell.angle_beta   90.00
_cell.angle_gamma   90.00
#
_symmetry.space_group_name_H-M   'P 1'
#
loop_
_entity.id
_entity.type
_entity.pdbx_description
1 polymer ?
#
loop_
_entity_poly.entity_id
_entity_poly.type
_entity_poly.pdbx_seq_one_letter_code
_entity_poly.pdbx_strand_id
1 'polypeptide(L)'
;MIVAAGGSGSIFLYDGAPGGGNNTYFWKEPNKNVFEERSDPSYLTETNHGGNAVNGSGGGAGYRGGKGGENSDNITSIGISGTSFISPSSSFTFTEIINGKNKPNYGDGYVKITYDYLCISNCIDCDNGSSCNKCDSSHVKYKNKCEYQSCPNSTFQVGTECFDCRSNCEKCRNSTTCTRCEQGFFMKGNECHECSENCLNCTSKYKCTACRSTSFRINKKGNCTLINTASYKDFFDVQTFSRRIQKNRRI
;
A
#
# COMPACT_ATOMS: atom_id res chain seq x y z
N MET A 1 13.20 1.92 -18.03
CA MET A 1 13.56 0.86 -19.01
C MET A 1 15.07 0.87 -19.19
N ILE A 2 15.72 -0.29 -19.18
CA ILE A 2 17.16 -0.46 -19.39
C ILE A 2 17.34 -1.47 -20.52
N VAL A 3 18.18 -1.15 -21.51
CA VAL A 3 18.54 -2.04 -22.62
C VAL A 3 20.06 -2.01 -22.76
N ALA A 4 20.69 -3.18 -22.81
CA ALA A 4 22.12 -3.31 -23.08
C ALA A 4 22.39 -3.49 -24.58
N ALA A 5 23.45 -2.86 -25.08
CA ALA A 5 23.94 -3.08 -26.43
C ALA A 5 24.68 -4.42 -26.56
N GLY A 6 24.43 -5.11 -27.67
CA GLY A 6 25.31 -6.14 -28.19
C GLY A 6 26.47 -5.54 -28.98
N GLY A 7 27.63 -6.21 -28.91
CA GLY A 7 28.70 -6.00 -29.87
C GLY A 7 28.33 -6.53 -31.25
N SER A 8 29.12 -6.20 -32.27
CA SER A 8 28.97 -6.77 -33.61
C SER A 8 29.79 -8.04 -33.80
N GLY A 9 29.53 -8.74 -34.90
CA GLY A 9 30.36 -9.88 -35.29
C GLY A 9 31.77 -9.46 -35.74
N SER A 10 32.67 -10.43 -35.77
CA SER A 10 34.03 -10.28 -36.30
C SER A 10 34.15 -10.89 -37.69
N ILE A 11 35.27 -10.61 -38.36
CA ILE A 11 35.74 -11.39 -39.51
C ILE A 11 37.17 -11.87 -39.24
N PHE A 12 37.71 -12.74 -40.09
CA PHE A 12 39.01 -13.40 -39.86
C PHE A 12 40.16 -12.42 -39.53
N LEU A 13 40.16 -11.24 -40.13
CA LEU A 13 41.24 -10.25 -39.99
C LEU A 13 40.98 -9.18 -38.92
N TYR A 14 39.75 -9.07 -38.40
CA TYR A 14 39.34 -7.94 -37.58
C TYR A 14 38.32 -8.36 -36.52
N ASP A 15 38.58 -7.95 -35.28
CA ASP A 15 37.61 -8.10 -34.20
C ASP A 15 36.34 -7.30 -34.46
N GLY A 16 35.23 -7.77 -33.87
CA GLY A 16 33.94 -7.10 -33.87
C GLY A 16 33.93 -5.89 -32.93
N ALA A 17 32.96 -5.01 -33.16
CA ALA A 17 32.80 -3.80 -32.37
C ALA A 17 32.29 -4.13 -30.97
N PRO A 18 32.85 -3.53 -29.90
CA PRO A 18 32.29 -3.66 -28.57
C PRO A 18 30.89 -3.05 -28.49
N GLY A 19 30.09 -3.47 -27.50
CA GLY A 19 28.76 -2.89 -27.26
C GLY A 19 28.84 -1.40 -26.90
N GLY A 20 27.93 -0.61 -27.47
CA GLY A 20 27.83 0.83 -27.25
C GLY A 20 27.23 1.24 -25.91
N GLY A 21 27.43 2.50 -25.54
CA GLY A 21 26.89 3.13 -24.33
C GLY A 21 25.47 3.67 -24.50
N ASN A 22 25.06 4.60 -23.63
CA ASN A 22 23.71 5.18 -23.64
C ASN A 22 23.48 6.04 -24.90
N ASN A 23 22.69 5.54 -25.85
CA ASN A 23 22.50 6.13 -27.19
C ASN A 23 23.79 6.30 -28.01
N THR A 24 24.83 5.53 -27.70
CA THR A 24 26.09 5.51 -28.46
C THR A 24 26.38 4.10 -28.96
N TYR A 25 27.17 4.00 -30.02
CA TYR A 25 27.61 2.75 -30.64
C TYR A 25 29.07 2.86 -31.08
N PHE A 26 29.70 1.73 -31.36
CA PHE A 26 31.04 1.65 -31.91
C PHE A 26 31.02 1.33 -33.40
N TRP A 27 31.80 2.11 -34.14
CA TRP A 27 32.09 1.93 -35.55
C TRP A 27 33.59 1.82 -35.76
N LYS A 28 34.00 0.99 -36.71
CA LYS A 28 35.40 0.79 -37.02
C LYS A 28 35.83 1.74 -38.13
N GLU A 29 36.77 2.63 -37.83
CA GLU A 29 37.23 3.61 -38.81
C GLU A 29 38.10 2.95 -39.88
N PRO A 30 37.78 3.09 -41.19
CA PRO A 30 38.43 2.30 -42.23
C PRO A 30 39.94 2.47 -42.33
N ASN A 31 40.45 3.65 -41.98
CA ASN A 31 41.85 4.01 -42.17
C ASN A 31 42.69 3.92 -40.90
N LYS A 32 42.10 3.61 -39.74
CA LYS A 32 42.80 3.67 -38.44
C LYS A 32 42.81 2.37 -37.67
N ASN A 33 42.08 1.33 -38.09
CA ASN A 33 41.94 0.06 -37.34
C ASN A 33 41.58 0.26 -35.86
N VAL A 34 40.83 1.33 -35.55
CA VAL A 34 40.37 1.68 -34.20
C VAL A 34 38.84 1.80 -34.22
N PHE A 35 38.21 1.38 -33.12
CA PHE A 35 36.79 1.64 -32.88
C PHE A 35 36.56 3.05 -32.34
N GLU A 36 35.74 3.82 -33.04
CA GLU A 36 35.26 5.13 -32.61
C GLU A 36 33.86 5.00 -32.03
N GLU A 37 33.61 5.69 -30.91
CA GLU A 37 32.27 5.80 -30.33
C GLU A 37 31.54 6.95 -31.02
N ARG A 38 30.32 6.69 -31.47
CA ARG A 38 29.48 7.65 -32.19
C ARG A 38 28.04 7.57 -31.70
N SER A 39 27.26 8.62 -32.00
CA SER A 39 25.86 8.73 -31.61
C SER A 39 24.94 9.10 -32.78
N ASP A 40 25.49 9.28 -33.99
CA ASP A 40 24.68 9.59 -35.16
C ASP A 40 23.89 8.35 -35.63
N PRO A 41 22.62 8.49 -36.00
CA PRO A 41 21.77 7.32 -36.28
C PRO A 41 22.04 6.68 -37.65
N SER A 42 22.94 7.23 -38.46
CA SER A 42 23.16 6.86 -39.86
C SER A 42 23.55 5.38 -40.03
N TYR A 43 24.23 4.81 -39.05
CA TYR A 43 24.76 3.45 -39.05
C TYR A 43 23.96 2.48 -38.18
N LEU A 44 22.80 2.91 -37.69
CA LEU A 44 21.90 2.12 -36.88
C LEU A 44 20.68 1.67 -37.71
N THR A 45 20.07 0.59 -37.28
CA THR A 45 18.77 0.13 -37.76
C THR A 45 17.65 0.90 -37.06
N GLU A 46 16.47 0.92 -37.68
CA GLU A 46 15.25 1.46 -37.05
C GLU A 46 14.64 0.50 -36.02
N THR A 47 15.19 -0.72 -35.92
CA THR A 47 14.77 -1.76 -34.99
C THR A 47 15.80 -2.00 -33.89
N ASN A 48 15.42 -2.77 -32.87
CA ASN A 48 16.29 -3.26 -31.81
C ASN A 48 17.19 -4.45 -32.21
N HIS A 49 17.05 -4.96 -33.44
CA HIS A 49 17.80 -6.10 -33.94
C HIS A 49 19.04 -5.65 -34.69
N GLY A 50 20.13 -6.40 -34.55
CA GLY A 50 21.31 -6.20 -35.37
C GLY A 50 21.00 -6.40 -36.86
N GLY A 51 21.60 -5.57 -37.71
CA GLY A 51 21.46 -5.68 -39.15
C GLY A 51 22.18 -6.91 -39.71
N ASN A 52 21.55 -7.56 -40.69
CA ASN A 52 22.15 -8.67 -41.42
C ASN A 52 23.27 -8.18 -42.35
N ALA A 53 24.24 -9.04 -42.58
CA ALA A 53 25.28 -8.87 -43.60
C ALA A 53 25.28 -10.09 -44.53
N VAL A 54 25.58 -9.87 -45.81
CA VAL A 54 25.60 -10.95 -46.83
C VAL A 54 26.94 -11.69 -46.80
N ASN A 55 28.05 -10.96 -46.92
CA ASN A 55 29.43 -11.49 -46.88
C ASN A 55 30.29 -10.80 -45.79
N GLY A 56 29.65 -10.04 -44.91
CA GLY A 56 30.29 -9.37 -43.77
C GLY A 56 29.76 -9.92 -42.45
N SER A 57 30.11 -9.25 -41.36
CA SER A 57 29.64 -9.63 -40.02
C SER A 57 28.34 -8.91 -39.65
N GLY A 58 27.51 -9.59 -38.86
CA GLY A 58 26.24 -9.03 -38.36
C GLY A 58 26.45 -7.86 -37.41
N GLY A 59 25.52 -6.91 -37.43
CA GLY A 59 25.49 -5.82 -36.46
C GLY A 59 25.02 -6.27 -35.08
N GLY A 60 25.33 -5.49 -34.06
CA GLY A 60 24.89 -5.75 -32.68
C GLY A 60 23.44 -5.31 -32.45
N ALA A 61 22.68 -6.09 -31.66
CA ALA A 61 21.35 -5.70 -31.20
C ALA A 61 21.41 -4.66 -30.07
N GLY A 62 20.30 -4.00 -29.74
CA GLY A 62 20.27 -3.00 -28.66
C GLY A 62 18.98 -2.21 -28.64
N TYR A 63 18.98 -1.03 -28.03
CA TYR A 63 17.86 -0.09 -28.14
C TYR A 63 17.60 0.31 -29.59
N ARG A 64 18.70 0.57 -30.30
CA ARG A 64 18.81 0.53 -31.76
C ARG A 64 19.92 -0.43 -32.12
N GLY A 65 19.63 -1.35 -33.03
CA GLY A 65 20.64 -2.25 -33.58
C GLY A 65 21.63 -1.51 -34.48
N GLY A 66 22.85 -2.03 -34.58
CA GLY A 66 23.82 -1.57 -35.56
C GLY A 66 23.59 -2.24 -36.92
N LYS A 67 23.93 -1.56 -38.02
CA LYS A 67 23.90 -2.16 -39.36
C LYS A 67 24.94 -3.29 -39.48
N GLY A 68 24.64 -4.26 -40.35
CA GLY A 68 25.61 -5.29 -40.73
C GLY A 68 26.74 -4.69 -41.58
N GLY A 69 27.87 -5.39 -41.60
CA GLY A 69 29.03 -5.01 -42.41
C GLY A 69 28.76 -5.14 -43.92
N GLU A 70 29.55 -4.40 -44.70
CA GLU A 70 29.49 -4.42 -46.16
C GLU A 70 30.05 -5.73 -46.74
N ASN A 71 29.72 -5.99 -48.01
CA ASN A 71 30.29 -7.10 -48.77
C ASN A 71 31.71 -6.74 -49.24
N SER A 72 32.68 -6.89 -48.34
CA SER A 72 34.10 -6.63 -48.59
C SER A 72 34.97 -7.57 -47.74
N ASP A 73 36.24 -7.73 -48.11
CA ASP A 73 37.24 -8.41 -47.28
C ASP A 73 38.03 -7.43 -46.39
N ASN A 74 37.66 -6.14 -46.45
CA ASN A 74 38.30 -5.09 -45.67
C ASN A 74 37.52 -4.81 -44.38
N ILE A 75 37.97 -3.80 -43.66
CA ILE A 75 37.42 -3.34 -42.37
C ILE A 75 35.94 -2.90 -42.42
N THR A 76 35.37 -2.54 -43.58
CA THR A 76 33.95 -2.17 -43.72
C THR A 76 33.02 -3.38 -43.63
N SER A 77 33.56 -4.60 -43.69
CA SER A 77 32.84 -5.85 -43.43
C SER A 77 32.53 -6.08 -41.94
N ILE A 78 33.09 -5.26 -41.05
CA ILE A 78 32.76 -5.29 -39.63
C ILE A 78 31.43 -4.57 -39.38
N GLY A 79 30.49 -5.30 -38.77
CA GLY A 79 29.20 -4.77 -38.39
C GLY A 79 29.33 -3.69 -37.32
N ILE A 80 28.29 -2.90 -37.18
CA ILE A 80 28.18 -1.82 -36.21
C ILE A 80 27.64 -2.38 -34.91
N SER A 81 28.12 -1.92 -33.75
CA SER A 81 27.52 -2.34 -32.48
C SER A 81 26.09 -1.81 -32.33
N GLY A 82 25.31 -2.40 -31.43
CA GLY A 82 24.07 -1.79 -30.98
C GLY A 82 24.31 -0.61 -30.03
N THR A 83 23.22 0.03 -29.63
CA THR A 83 23.18 1.09 -28.60
C THR A 83 22.53 0.58 -27.32
N SER A 84 23.04 1.02 -26.17
CA SER A 84 22.36 0.83 -24.89
C SER A 84 21.37 1.97 -24.68
N PHE A 85 20.36 1.79 -23.83
CA PHE A 85 19.43 2.87 -23.49
C PHE A 85 18.94 2.76 -22.06
N ILE A 86 18.88 3.91 -21.39
CA ILE A 86 18.18 4.07 -20.13
C ILE A 86 17.15 5.18 -20.28
N SER A 87 15.89 4.84 -20.00
CA SER A 87 14.84 5.85 -19.86
C SER A 87 15.10 6.67 -18.60
N PRO A 88 15.13 8.02 -18.70
CA PRO A 88 15.27 8.86 -17.52
C PRO A 88 14.06 8.64 -16.61
N SER A 89 14.28 8.09 -15.43
CA SER A 89 13.29 8.09 -14.36
C SER A 89 13.97 8.41 -13.03
N SER A 90 13.21 9.01 -12.11
CA SER A 90 13.61 9.26 -10.73
C SER A 90 13.78 7.99 -9.90
N SER A 91 13.57 6.80 -10.50
CA SER A 91 13.54 5.50 -9.81
C SER A 91 14.85 4.72 -9.92
N PHE A 92 15.87 5.26 -10.58
CA PHE A 92 17.14 4.56 -10.77
C PHE A 92 18.31 5.44 -10.33
N THR A 93 19.04 4.98 -9.32
CA THR A 93 20.37 5.50 -8.98
C THR A 93 21.41 4.54 -9.57
N PHE A 94 21.87 4.82 -10.79
CA PHE A 94 22.92 4.01 -11.41
C PHE A 94 24.28 4.43 -10.91
N THR A 95 25.14 3.45 -10.63
CA THR A 95 26.56 3.70 -10.38
C THR A 95 27.38 3.85 -11.66
N GLU A 96 26.96 3.32 -12.83
CA GLU A 96 27.48 3.66 -14.19
C GLU A 96 26.93 2.71 -15.30
N ILE A 97 26.73 3.19 -16.53
CA ILE A 97 26.81 2.35 -17.75
C ILE A 97 28.19 2.54 -18.34
N ILE A 98 28.93 1.44 -18.49
CA ILE A 98 30.26 1.46 -19.10
C ILE A 98 30.16 0.85 -20.49
N ASN A 99 30.65 1.56 -21.50
CA ASN A 99 30.75 1.04 -22.85
C ASN A 99 31.84 -0.05 -22.94
N GLY A 100 31.72 -0.97 -23.89
CA GLY A 100 32.59 -2.16 -23.94
C GLY A 100 34.07 -1.89 -24.29
N LYS A 101 34.44 -0.65 -24.65
CA LYS A 101 35.80 -0.29 -25.10
C LYS A 101 36.78 -0.09 -23.95
N ASN A 102 36.34 0.54 -22.85
CA ASN A 102 37.27 0.94 -21.78
C ASN A 102 37.56 -0.19 -20.78
N LYS A 103 36.66 -1.18 -20.64
CA LYS A 103 36.85 -2.34 -19.76
C LYS A 103 36.12 -3.58 -20.31
N PRO A 104 36.71 -4.33 -21.26
CA PRO A 104 36.09 -5.58 -21.74
C PRO A 104 35.94 -6.58 -20.58
N ASN A 105 34.79 -7.27 -20.52
CA ASN A 105 34.44 -8.23 -19.45
C ASN A 105 34.47 -7.67 -18.02
N TYR A 106 34.15 -6.39 -17.84
CA TYR A 106 34.17 -5.74 -16.54
C TYR A 106 32.86 -5.81 -15.79
N GLY A 107 32.95 -6.08 -14.49
CA GLY A 107 31.80 -6.36 -13.64
C GLY A 107 31.22 -7.76 -13.90
N ASP A 108 30.13 -8.06 -13.22
CA ASP A 108 29.36 -9.31 -13.31
C ASP A 108 28.00 -9.12 -14.02
N GLY A 109 27.76 -7.92 -14.58
CA GLY A 109 26.47 -7.54 -15.15
C GLY A 109 25.36 -7.34 -14.12
N TYR A 110 25.69 -7.24 -12.82
CA TYR A 110 24.71 -7.07 -11.76
C TYR A 110 24.09 -5.67 -11.76
N VAL A 111 22.76 -5.62 -11.86
CA VAL A 111 21.96 -4.39 -11.74
C VAL A 111 21.18 -4.44 -10.43
N LYS A 112 21.44 -3.49 -9.51
CA LYS A 112 20.66 -3.33 -8.28
C LYS A 112 19.59 -2.26 -8.45
N ILE A 113 18.33 -2.68 -8.45
CA ILE A 113 17.18 -1.77 -8.44
C ILE A 113 16.76 -1.56 -6.97
N THR A 114 16.92 -0.34 -6.45
CA THR A 114 16.41 0.06 -5.13
C THR A 114 15.17 0.91 -5.31
N TYR A 115 14.05 0.51 -4.71
CA TYR A 115 12.82 1.28 -4.71
C TYR A 115 12.80 2.16 -3.44
N ASP A 116 12.94 3.47 -3.62
CA ASP A 116 12.56 4.42 -2.58
C ASP A 116 11.03 4.52 -2.60
N TYR A 117 10.36 3.76 -1.73
CA TYR A 117 8.93 3.91 -1.57
C TYR A 117 8.65 5.28 -0.94
N LEU A 118 7.87 6.11 -1.62
CA LEU A 118 7.23 7.25 -0.96
C LEU A 118 6.26 6.71 0.07
N CYS A 119 6.65 6.78 1.34
CA CYS A 119 5.75 6.42 2.43
C CYS A 119 4.51 7.31 2.44
N ILE A 120 3.43 6.80 3.05
CA ILE A 120 2.24 7.60 3.30
C ILE A 120 2.58 8.85 4.14
N SER A 121 1.73 9.87 4.08
CA SER A 121 1.88 11.08 4.91
C SER A 121 2.12 10.73 6.38
N ASN A 122 3.02 11.49 7.03
CA ASN A 122 3.36 11.35 8.45
C ASN A 122 4.06 10.04 8.83
N CYS A 123 4.52 9.26 7.84
CA CYS A 123 5.27 8.02 8.03
C CYS A 123 6.75 8.24 7.71
N ILE A 124 7.63 7.84 8.64
CA ILE A 124 9.08 7.96 8.47
C ILE A 124 9.76 6.63 8.12
N ASP A 125 9.03 5.52 8.19
CA ASP A 125 9.52 4.18 7.87
C ASP A 125 8.38 3.29 7.37
N CYS A 126 8.52 2.70 6.18
CA CYS A 126 7.51 1.86 5.55
C CYS A 126 8.13 0.81 4.62
N ASP A 127 7.49 -0.36 4.54
CA ASP A 127 7.83 -1.42 3.57
C ASP A 127 7.05 -1.28 2.25
N ASN A 128 6.01 -0.45 2.22
CA ASN A 128 5.18 -0.18 1.05
C ASN A 128 4.45 1.17 1.17
N GLY A 129 3.98 1.70 0.03
CA GLY A 129 3.28 2.99 -0.03
C GLY A 129 1.87 3.04 0.59
N SER A 130 1.42 1.98 1.28
CA SER A 130 0.06 1.90 1.87
C SER A 130 0.05 1.64 3.37
N SER A 131 1.19 1.32 3.98
CA SER A 131 1.31 0.99 5.39
C SER A 131 2.56 1.62 5.99
N CYS A 132 2.56 1.80 7.30
CA CYS A 132 3.63 2.45 8.02
C CYS A 132 4.15 1.61 9.18
N ASN A 133 5.47 1.48 9.24
CA ASN A 133 6.18 0.84 10.34
C ASN A 133 6.36 1.82 11.49
N LYS A 134 6.71 3.08 11.20
CA LYS A 134 6.96 4.13 12.19
C LYS A 134 6.43 5.50 11.76
N CYS A 135 5.60 6.10 12.59
CA CYS A 135 5.12 7.46 12.39
C CYS A 135 6.17 8.51 12.79
N ASP A 136 5.99 9.75 12.32
CA ASP A 136 6.72 10.90 12.84
C ASP A 136 6.45 11.14 14.34
N SER A 137 7.14 12.10 14.94
CA SER A 137 7.05 12.36 16.38
C SER A 137 5.73 13.00 16.84
N SER A 138 4.87 13.47 15.93
CA SER A 138 3.60 14.12 16.25
C SER A 138 2.39 13.21 16.04
N HIS A 139 2.57 12.04 15.44
CA HIS A 139 1.50 11.08 15.14
C HIS A 139 1.67 9.75 15.89
N VAL A 140 0.55 9.08 16.07
CA VAL A 140 0.46 7.72 16.63
C VAL A 140 0.09 6.72 15.54
N LYS A 141 0.64 5.51 15.65
CA LYS A 141 0.34 4.42 14.72
C LYS A 141 -0.99 3.78 15.10
N TYR A 142 -1.92 3.68 14.16
CA TYR A 142 -3.16 2.93 14.32
C TYR A 142 -3.47 2.18 13.02
N LYS A 143 -3.63 0.85 13.10
CA LYS A 143 -3.91 -0.02 11.93
C LYS A 143 -2.92 0.22 10.77
N ASN A 144 -1.63 0.33 11.11
CA ASN A 144 -0.52 0.63 10.18
C ASN A 144 -0.61 1.98 9.45
N LYS A 145 -1.31 2.96 10.02
CA LYS A 145 -1.42 4.31 9.49
C LYS A 145 -1.07 5.37 10.54
N CYS A 146 -0.71 6.56 10.07
CA CYS A 146 -0.30 7.71 10.88
C CYS A 146 -1.24 8.90 10.65
N GLU A 147 -2.54 8.65 10.75
CA GLU A 147 -3.59 9.66 10.49
C GLU A 147 -3.94 10.48 11.74
N TYR A 148 -3.51 10.05 12.94
CA TYR A 148 -3.94 10.62 14.22
C TYR A 148 -2.75 11.17 15.02
N GLN A 149 -2.93 12.31 15.67
CA GLN A 149 -1.97 12.86 16.64
C GLN A 149 -2.10 12.22 18.04
N SER A 150 -3.28 11.65 18.34
CA SER A 150 -3.56 10.93 19.58
C SER A 150 -4.56 9.81 19.31
N CYS A 151 -4.56 8.78 20.17
CA CYS A 151 -5.39 7.61 19.93
C CYS A 151 -6.89 7.96 19.89
N PRO A 152 -7.62 7.53 18.83
CA PRO A 152 -9.05 7.83 18.69
C PRO A 152 -9.90 7.15 19.77
N ASN A 153 -11.19 7.49 19.86
CA ASN A 153 -12.12 6.82 20.76
C ASN A 153 -12.18 5.31 20.52
N SER A 154 -12.56 4.56 21.54
CA SER A 154 -12.55 3.08 21.54
C SER A 154 -11.17 2.47 21.32
N THR A 155 -10.09 3.21 21.59
CA THR A 155 -8.70 2.70 21.59
C THR A 155 -7.94 3.14 22.85
N PHE A 156 -6.81 2.48 23.12
CA PHE A 156 -5.86 2.84 24.17
C PHE A 156 -4.43 2.87 23.63
N GLN A 157 -3.60 3.74 24.21
CA GLN A 157 -2.22 3.95 23.76
C GLN A 157 -1.23 3.08 24.53
N VAL A 158 -0.31 2.43 23.81
CA VAL A 158 0.89 1.78 24.37
C VAL A 158 2.09 2.28 23.59
N GLY A 159 2.96 3.06 24.24
CA GLY A 159 4.05 3.75 23.55
C GLY A 159 3.52 4.76 22.53
N THR A 160 3.81 4.57 21.25
CA THR A 160 3.36 5.41 20.13
C THR A 160 2.30 4.72 19.25
N GLU A 161 1.73 3.61 19.72
CA GLU A 161 0.76 2.81 18.98
C GLU A 161 -0.58 2.72 19.72
N CYS A 162 -1.66 2.72 18.96
CA CYS A 162 -3.03 2.63 19.44
C CYS A 162 -3.57 1.23 19.21
N PHE A 163 -4.21 0.70 20.25
CA PHE A 163 -4.82 -0.63 20.23
C PHE A 163 -6.31 -0.50 20.50
N ASP A 164 -7.11 -1.31 19.81
CA ASP A 164 -8.56 -1.32 19.99
C ASP A 164 -8.92 -1.75 21.42
N CYS A 165 -9.88 -1.02 22.02
CA CYS A 165 -10.55 -1.47 23.23
C CYS A 165 -11.34 -2.75 22.95
N ARG A 166 -11.72 -3.45 24.02
CA ARG A 166 -12.70 -4.54 23.91
C ARG A 166 -14.02 -4.03 23.34
N SER A 167 -14.79 -4.92 22.73
CA SER A 167 -16.11 -4.61 22.17
C SER A 167 -17.02 -3.89 23.18
N ASN A 168 -17.82 -2.95 22.66
CA ASN A 168 -18.80 -2.15 23.40
C ASN A 168 -18.19 -1.19 24.45
N CYS A 169 -16.88 -0.94 24.36
CA CYS A 169 -16.15 -0.07 25.26
C CYS A 169 -15.71 1.21 24.55
N GLU A 170 -16.27 2.34 24.97
CA GLU A 170 -15.94 3.67 24.43
C GLU A 170 -14.56 4.15 24.91
N LYS A 171 -14.21 3.86 26.16
CA LYS A 171 -12.89 4.17 26.74
C LYS A 171 -12.40 3.01 27.58
N CYS A 172 -11.16 2.61 27.36
CA CYS A 172 -10.50 1.58 28.13
C CYS A 172 -9.12 2.04 28.60
N ARG A 173 -8.63 1.41 29.67
CA ARG A 173 -7.26 1.59 30.15
C ARG A 173 -6.28 0.65 29.43
N ASN A 174 -6.76 -0.52 29.05
CA ASN A 174 -6.06 -1.57 28.33
C ASN A 174 -7.08 -2.49 27.65
N SER A 175 -6.63 -3.55 26.99
CA SER A 175 -7.47 -4.49 26.25
C SER A 175 -8.54 -5.21 27.08
N THR A 176 -8.42 -5.27 28.40
CA THR A 176 -9.35 -5.99 29.28
C THR A 176 -10.14 -5.09 30.24
N THR A 177 -9.70 -3.85 30.44
CA THR A 177 -10.23 -2.95 31.46
C THR A 177 -10.97 -1.80 30.80
N CYS A 178 -12.29 -1.94 30.68
CA CYS A 178 -13.14 -0.84 30.24
C CYS A 178 -13.38 0.16 31.37
N THR A 179 -13.29 1.45 31.08
CA THR A 179 -13.60 2.54 32.03
C THR A 179 -14.88 3.27 31.66
N ARG A 180 -15.32 3.17 30.40
CA ARG A 180 -16.59 3.71 29.94
C ARG A 180 -17.16 2.88 28.80
N CYS A 181 -18.40 2.44 28.97
CA CYS A 181 -19.13 1.69 27.95
C CYS A 181 -19.71 2.60 26.88
N GLU A 182 -19.88 2.05 25.68
CA GLU A 182 -20.64 2.68 24.61
C GLU A 182 -22.11 2.85 25.02
N GLN A 183 -22.80 3.76 24.34
CA GLN A 183 -24.23 3.98 24.56
C GLN A 183 -25.02 2.69 24.30
N GLY A 184 -26.03 2.43 25.13
CA GLY A 184 -26.78 1.17 25.11
C GLY A 184 -26.16 0.05 25.95
N PHE A 185 -25.01 0.30 26.61
CA PHE A 185 -24.35 -0.64 27.51
C PHE A 185 -24.15 -0.04 28.91
N PHE A 186 -24.09 -0.89 29.93
CA PHE A 186 -23.74 -0.53 31.30
C PHE A 186 -22.51 -1.29 31.78
N MET A 187 -21.78 -0.66 32.69
CA MET A 187 -20.58 -1.26 33.29
C MET A 187 -20.97 -2.31 34.35
N LYS A 188 -20.41 -3.51 34.24
CA LYS A 188 -20.45 -4.53 35.29
C LYS A 188 -19.04 -5.07 35.51
N GLY A 189 -18.41 -4.66 36.61
CA GLY A 189 -16.97 -4.90 36.80
C GLY A 189 -16.17 -4.10 35.79
N ASN A 190 -15.40 -4.77 34.94
CA ASN A 190 -14.59 -4.16 33.87
C ASN A 190 -15.16 -4.41 32.47
N GLU A 191 -16.38 -4.96 32.38
CA GLU A 191 -17.04 -5.34 31.13
C GLU A 191 -18.31 -4.53 30.89
N CYS A 192 -18.64 -4.34 29.61
CA CYS A 192 -19.82 -3.66 29.16
C CYS A 192 -20.90 -4.65 28.75
N HIS A 193 -22.05 -4.59 29.42
CA HIS A 193 -23.19 -5.44 29.14
C HIS A 193 -24.33 -4.62 28.56
N GLU A 194 -25.06 -5.20 27.62
CA GLU A 194 -26.16 -4.53 26.95
C GLU A 194 -27.28 -4.17 27.92
N CYS A 195 -27.84 -2.97 27.76
CA CYS A 195 -29.05 -2.56 28.43
C CYS A 195 -30.26 -3.41 28.02
N SER A 196 -31.38 -3.30 28.76
CA SER A 196 -32.64 -3.89 28.30
C SER A 196 -33.02 -3.36 26.92
N GLU A 197 -33.82 -4.14 26.19
CA GLU A 197 -34.37 -3.72 24.90
C GLU A 197 -35.02 -2.33 24.97
N ASN A 198 -34.89 -1.55 23.89
CA ASN A 198 -35.40 -0.18 23.77
C ASN A 198 -34.81 0.84 24.77
N CYS A 199 -33.80 0.45 25.56
CA CYS A 199 -33.09 1.35 26.45
C CYS A 199 -31.84 1.95 25.78
N LEU A 200 -31.66 3.25 25.97
CA LEU A 200 -30.53 4.03 25.45
C LEU A 200 -29.41 4.13 26.50
N ASN A 201 -29.76 4.44 27.75
CA ASN A 201 -28.83 4.52 28.88
C ASN A 201 -29.39 3.72 30.06
N CYS A 202 -28.55 2.93 30.73
CA CYS A 202 -28.96 2.17 31.91
C CYS A 202 -27.83 2.06 32.94
N THR A 203 -28.19 1.78 34.20
CA THR A 203 -27.24 1.50 35.29
C THR A 203 -27.11 0.00 35.59
N SER A 204 -28.07 -0.79 35.12
CA SER A 204 -28.06 -2.26 35.13
C SER A 204 -29.04 -2.76 34.08
N LYS A 205 -29.04 -4.08 33.82
CA LYS A 205 -29.96 -4.73 32.85
C LYS A 205 -31.43 -4.37 33.05
N TYR A 206 -31.86 -4.05 34.27
CA TYR A 206 -33.27 -3.73 34.60
C TYR A 206 -33.45 -2.33 35.19
N LYS A 207 -32.49 -1.42 34.96
CA LYS A 207 -32.58 -0.03 35.43
C LYS A 207 -32.23 0.93 34.30
N CYS A 208 -33.15 1.08 33.38
CA CYS A 208 -33.07 2.06 32.30
C CYS A 208 -33.27 3.48 32.84
N THR A 209 -32.49 4.43 32.34
CA THR A 209 -32.58 5.86 32.67
C THR A 209 -33.01 6.71 31.48
N ALA A 210 -32.86 6.22 30.25
CA ALA A 210 -33.37 6.87 29.04
C ALA A 210 -33.76 5.82 28.00
N CYS A 211 -34.94 5.96 27.38
CA CYS A 211 -35.39 5.09 26.28
C CYS A 211 -34.89 5.61 24.92
N ARG A 212 -34.73 4.71 23.94
CA ARG A 212 -34.25 5.04 22.58
C ARG A 212 -35.20 5.91 21.77
N SER A 213 -36.49 5.90 22.09
CA SER A 213 -37.52 6.68 21.41
C SER A 213 -38.52 7.25 22.41
N THR A 214 -39.12 8.38 22.04
CA THR A 214 -40.15 9.06 22.83
C THR A 214 -41.44 8.25 22.98
N SER A 215 -41.66 7.23 22.12
CA SER A 215 -42.79 6.29 22.19
C SER A 215 -42.71 5.31 23.37
N PHE A 216 -41.55 5.20 24.02
CA PHE A 216 -41.34 4.31 25.17
C PHE A 216 -41.27 5.08 26.49
N ARG A 217 -41.70 4.44 27.57
CA ARG A 217 -41.58 4.93 28.95
C ARG A 217 -41.02 3.85 29.86
N ILE A 218 -40.29 4.27 30.89
CA ILE A 218 -39.70 3.37 31.89
C ILE A 218 -40.81 2.91 32.84
N ASN A 219 -41.04 1.59 32.91
CA ASN A 219 -42.01 0.99 33.81
C ASN A 219 -41.45 0.78 35.23
N LYS A 220 -42.26 0.27 36.16
CA LYS A 220 -41.81 -0.03 37.54
C LYS A 220 -40.69 -1.04 37.65
N LYS A 221 -40.56 -1.95 36.67
CA LYS A 221 -39.48 -2.93 36.59
C LYS A 221 -38.18 -2.33 36.01
N GLY A 222 -38.19 -1.03 35.67
CA GLY A 222 -37.06 -0.29 35.13
C GLY A 222 -36.76 -0.56 33.65
N ASN A 223 -37.72 -1.09 32.89
CA ASN A 223 -37.59 -1.37 31.45
C ASN A 223 -38.41 -0.39 30.61
N CYS A 224 -37.99 -0.14 29.37
CA CYS A 224 -38.73 0.69 28.42
C CYS A 224 -39.86 -0.09 27.72
N THR A 225 -41.11 0.33 27.91
CA THR A 225 -42.29 -0.28 27.25
C THR A 225 -43.11 0.77 26.50
N LEU A 226 -43.87 0.34 25.49
CA LEU A 226 -44.74 1.21 24.69
C LEU A 226 -45.91 1.76 25.52
N ILE A 227 -46.34 2.98 25.18
CA ILE A 227 -47.41 3.69 25.88
C ILE A 227 -48.82 3.17 25.47
N ASN A 228 -48.97 2.55 24.29
CA ASN A 228 -50.29 2.15 23.79
C ASN A 228 -50.78 0.83 24.41
N THR A 229 -51.72 1.02 25.36
CA THR A 229 -52.96 0.27 25.63
C THR A 229 -52.97 -1.08 26.38
N ALA A 230 -51.86 -1.70 26.79
CA ALA A 230 -51.93 -2.89 27.67
C ALA A 230 -51.23 -2.77 29.04
N SER A 231 -50.40 -1.75 29.24
CA SER A 231 -49.39 -1.74 30.32
C SER A 231 -49.62 -0.67 31.40
N TYR A 232 -50.78 0.00 31.47
CA TYR A 232 -51.02 1.01 32.53
C TYR A 232 -50.88 0.44 33.96
N LYS A 233 -51.17 -0.86 34.14
CA LYS A 233 -50.93 -1.60 35.40
C LYS A 233 -49.45 -1.75 35.76
N ASP A 234 -48.54 -1.71 34.80
CA ASP A 234 -47.10 -1.82 35.03
C ASP A 234 -46.45 -0.48 35.41
N PHE A 235 -47.22 0.62 35.30
CA PHE A 235 -46.78 1.98 35.65
C PHE A 235 -47.36 2.49 36.97
N PHE A 236 -48.55 2.03 37.42
CA PHE A 236 -49.24 2.53 38.63
C PHE A 236 -49.65 1.41 39.61
N ASP A 237 -49.62 1.65 40.93
CA ASP A 237 -50.14 0.69 41.93
C ASP A 237 -51.66 0.83 41.97
N VAL A 238 -52.38 -0.07 41.29
CA VAL A 238 -53.83 -0.12 41.41
C VAL A 238 -54.16 -0.83 42.72
N GLN A 239 -54.45 -0.06 43.80
CA GLN A 239 -55.04 -0.63 45.00
C GLN A 239 -56.38 -1.28 44.64
N THR A 240 -56.49 -2.59 44.80
CA THR A 240 -57.71 -3.36 44.54
C THR A 240 -58.73 -3.10 45.65
N PHE A 241 -59.72 -2.23 45.41
CA PHE A 241 -60.89 -2.12 46.28
C PHE A 241 -61.82 -3.31 46.06
N SER A 242 -61.78 -4.28 46.99
CA SER A 242 -62.71 -5.41 47.01
C SER A 242 -64.05 -4.99 47.65
N ARG A 243 -65.10 -4.76 46.85
CA ARG A 243 -66.46 -4.52 47.38
C ARG A 243 -67.09 -5.85 47.80
N ARG A 244 -67.40 -6.01 49.10
CA ARG A 244 -68.29 -7.08 49.60
C ARG A 244 -69.74 -6.70 49.31
N ILE A 245 -70.45 -7.52 48.53
CA ILE A 245 -71.90 -7.42 48.36
C ILE A 245 -72.56 -8.17 49.52
N GLN A 246 -73.21 -7.46 50.45
CA GLN A 246 -74.14 -8.09 51.39
C GLN A 246 -75.51 -8.25 50.70
N LYS A 247 -75.93 -9.51 50.50
CA LYS A 247 -77.29 -9.84 50.06
C LYS A 247 -78.25 -9.61 51.23
N ASN A 248 -79.15 -8.64 51.10
CA ASN A 248 -80.32 -8.54 51.99
C ASN A 248 -81.33 -9.63 51.61
N ARG A 249 -81.56 -10.55 52.55
CA ARG A 249 -82.62 -11.55 52.52
C ARG A 249 -83.86 -10.88 53.12
N ARG A 250 -84.95 -10.74 52.36
CA ARG A 250 -86.28 -10.48 52.94
C ARG A 250 -87.17 -11.67 52.63
N ILE A 251 -87.68 -12.25 53.72
CA ILE A 251 -88.82 -13.17 53.81
C ILE A 251 -90.08 -12.33 53.65
#